data_AF-A0A2V9QQY0-F1
#
_entry.id   AF-A0A2V9QQY0-F1
#
_cell.length_a   1.000
_cell.length_b   1.000
_cell.length_c   1.000
_cell.angle_alpha   90.00
_cell.angle_beta   90.00
_cell.angle_gamma   90.00
#
_symmetry.space_group_name_H-M   'P 1'
#
loop_
_entity.id
_entity.type
_entity.pdbx_description
1 polymer ?
#
loop_
_entity_poly.entity_id
_entity_poly.type
_entity_poly.pdbx_seq_one_letter_code
_entity_poly.pdbx_strand_id
1 'polypeptide(L)' 'MLDDLGVRKLAAAVVLTAIKDSLSKFPSRQDPARNWILHDEAMFPFWCKISDMSPEQIKRTMRGKFRLQDSK' A
#
# COMPACT_ATOMS: atom_id res chain seq x y z
N MET A 1 10.43 -24.55 -6.82
CA MET A 1 9.34 -24.04 -5.96
C MET A 1 9.87 -22.75 -5.36
N LEU A 2 9.34 -21.59 -5.75
CA LEU A 2 9.64 -20.37 -4.98
C LEU A 2 9.08 -20.63 -3.59
N ASP A 3 9.95 -20.79 -2.59
CA ASP A 3 9.51 -21.03 -1.22
C ASP A 3 8.47 -19.97 -0.87
N ASP A 4 7.36 -20.42 -0.27
CA ASP A 4 6.23 -19.58 0.13
C ASP A 4 6.69 -18.31 0.89
N LEU A 5 7.82 -18.44 1.61
CA LEU A 5 8.52 -17.35 2.29
C LEU A 5 9.08 -16.25 1.36
N GLY A 6 9.64 -16.61 0.20
CA GLY A 6 10.17 -15.66 -0.78
C GLY A 6 9.07 -14.81 -1.41
N VAL A 7 7.93 -15.44 -1.70
CA VAL A 7 6.74 -14.74 -2.23
C VAL A 7 6.15 -13.79 -1.19
N ARG A 8 6.06 -14.21 0.08
CA ARG A 8 5.61 -13.34 1.18
C ARG A 8 6.54 -12.15 1.43
N LYS A 9 7.86 -12.37 1.39
CA LYS A 9 8.84 -11.27 1.52
C LYS A 9 8.73 -10.26 0.39
N LEU A 10 8.54 -10.73 -0.85
CA LEU A 10 8.35 -9.85 -2.00
C LEU A 10 7.05 -9.07 -1.89
N ALA A 11 5.95 -9.73 -1.53
CA ALA A 11 4.65 -9.09 -1.31
C ALA A 11 4.73 -7.98 -0.26
N ALA A 12 5.34 -8.29 0.89
CA ALA A 12 5.54 -7.32 1.96
C ALA A 12 6.39 -6.14 1.49
N ALA A 13 7.46 -6.38 0.72
CA ALA A 13 8.29 -5.33 0.15
C ALA A 13 7.53 -4.42 -0.82
N VAL A 14 6.69 -4.98 -1.69
CA VAL A 14 5.86 -4.21 -2.63
C VAL A 14 4.86 -3.34 -1.88
N VAL A 15 4.12 -3.91 -0.93
CA VAL A 15 3.12 -3.19 -0.13
C VAL A 15 3.77 -2.09 0.72
N LEU A 16 4.86 -2.40 1.41
CA LEU A 16 5.60 -1.42 2.22
C LEU A 16 6.19 -0.30 1.37
N THR A 17 6.70 -0.62 0.18
CA THR A 17 7.23 0.40 -0.74
C THR A 17 6.13 1.31 -1.25
N ALA A 18 4.97 0.77 -1.64
CA ALA A 18 3.84 1.58 -2.08
C ALA A 18 3.33 2.51 -0.96
N ILE A 19 3.22 2.00 0.27
CA ILE A 19 2.87 2.81 1.44
C ILE A 19 3.93 3.89 1.67
N LYS A 20 5.22 3.54 1.64
CA LYS A 20 6.32 4.48 1.87
C LYS A 20 6.37 5.56 0.79
N ASP A 21 6.22 5.20 -0.49
CA ASP A 21 6.19 6.14 -1.60
C ASP A 21 5.02 7.10 -1.46
N SER A 22 3.84 6.58 -1.08
CA SER A 22 2.67 7.39 -0.83
C SER A 22 2.81 8.30 0.41
N LEU A 23 3.61 7.91 1.40
CA LEU A 23 3.93 8.74 2.58
C LEU A 23 5.18 9.62 2.42
N SER A 24 5.94 9.46 1.34
CA SER A 24 7.24 10.12 1.13
C SER A 24 7.06 11.50 0.50
N LYS A 25 8.05 12.39 0.65
CA LYS A 25 8.01 13.75 0.05
C LYS A 25 8.14 13.78 -1.48
N PHE A 26 8.18 12.64 -2.17
CA PHE A 26 8.28 12.56 -3.63
C PHE A 26 6.88 12.52 -4.27
N PRO A 27 6.33 13.67 -4.74
CA PRO A 27 4.92 13.76 -5.13
C PRO A 27 4.61 12.91 -6.36
N SER A 28 5.59 12.74 -7.26
CA SER A 28 5.43 12.05 -8.55
C SER A 28 5.07 10.56 -8.44
N ARG A 29 5.32 9.93 -7.29
CA ARG A 29 4.97 8.52 -7.02
C ARG A 29 3.86 8.36 -5.99
N GLN A 30 3.48 9.44 -5.32
CA GLN A 30 2.39 9.39 -4.33
C GLN A 30 1.06 9.07 -5.00
N ASP A 31 0.72 9.72 -6.12
CA ASP A 31 -0.57 9.53 -6.78
C ASP A 31 -0.77 8.11 -7.33
N PRO A 32 0.19 7.51 -8.06
CA PRO A 32 0.05 6.13 -8.52
C PRO A 32 -0.06 5.12 -7.37
N ALA A 33 0.78 5.25 -6.33
CA ALA A 33 0.77 4.34 -5.19
C ALA A 33 -0.50 4.50 -4.35
N ARG A 34 -0.94 5.73 -4.12
CA ARG A 34 -2.20 6.05 -3.44
C ARG A 34 -3.39 5.51 -4.22
N ASN A 35 -3.41 5.73 -5.55
CA ASN A 35 -4.49 5.27 -6.40
C ASN A 35 -4.59 3.74 -6.36
N TRP A 36 -3.45 3.06 -6.46
CA TRP A 36 -3.38 1.61 -6.32
C TRP A 36 -3.91 1.13 -4.95
N ILE A 37 -3.44 1.70 -3.84
CA ILE A 37 -3.88 1.30 -2.50
C ILE A 37 -5.38 1.55 -2.27
N LEU A 38 -5.92 2.66 -2.78
CA LEU A 38 -7.30 3.08 -2.47
C LEU A 38 -8.35 2.54 -3.45
N HIS A 39 -7.99 2.34 -4.71
CA HIS A 39 -8.92 2.03 -5.80
C HIS A 39 -8.69 0.65 -6.45
N ASP A 40 -7.57 -0.01 -6.21
CA ASP A 40 -7.40 -1.40 -6.66
C ASP A 40 -8.16 -2.35 -5.72
N GLU A 41 -9.21 -2.98 -6.25
CA GLU A 41 -10.04 -3.93 -5.51
C GLU A 41 -9.60 -5.39 -5.72
N ALA A 42 -8.73 -5.66 -6.69
CA ALA A 42 -8.32 -7.01 -7.06
C ALA A 42 -6.93 -7.35 -6.54
N MET A 43 -5.93 -6.54 -6.88
CA MET A 43 -4.53 -6.85 -6.55
C MET A 43 -4.16 -6.39 -5.15
N PHE A 44 -4.62 -5.23 -4.70
CA PHE A 44 -4.23 -4.73 -3.37
C PHE A 44 -4.66 -5.66 -2.21
N PRO A 45 -5.91 -6.17 -2.14
CA PRO A 45 -6.29 -7.14 -1.12
C PRO A 45 -5.52 -8.45 -1.22
N PHE A 46 -5.20 -8.90 -2.44
CA PHE A 46 -4.37 -10.08 -2.68
C PHE A 46 -2.96 -9.93 -2.08
N TRP A 47 -2.28 -8.81 -2.35
CA TRP A 47 -0.96 -8.54 -1.78
C TRP A 47 -0.98 -8.37 -0.26
N CYS A 48 -2.05 -7.78 0.28
CA CYS A 48 -2.26 -7.69 1.73
C CYS A 48 -2.41 -9.08 2.35
N LYS A 49 -3.21 -9.96 1.74
CA LYS A 49 -3.39 -11.36 2.20
C LYS A 49 -2.08 -12.15 2.18
N ILE A 50 -1.26 -11.99 1.14
CA ILE A 50 0.06 -12.64 1.08
C ILE A 50 1.00 -12.07 2.16
N SER A 51 0.90 -10.78 2.45
CA SER A 51 1.77 -10.10 3.42
C SER A 51 1.28 -10.20 4.87
N ASP A 52 0.19 -10.92 5.13
CA ASP A 52 -0.48 -11.00 6.43
C ASP A 52 -0.86 -9.62 7.01
N MET A 53 -1.37 -8.74 6.15
CA MET A 53 -1.82 -7.39 6.50
C MET A 53 -3.32 -7.22 6.21
N SER A 54 -4.00 -6.40 7.01
CA SER A 54 -5.40 -6.04 6.74
C SER A 54 -5.48 -4.87 5.73
N PRO A 55 -6.09 -5.09 4.54
CA PRO A 55 -6.26 -4.03 3.55
C PRO A 55 -7.09 -2.85 4.07
N GLU A 56 -8.06 -3.09 4.94
CA GLU A 56 -8.94 -2.09 5.56
C GLU A 56 -8.16 -1.18 6.51
N GLN A 57 -7.27 -1.74 7.32
CA GLN A 57 -6.40 -0.97 8.22
C GLN A 57 -5.45 -0.05 7.44
N ILE A 58 -4.88 -0.55 6.33
CA ILE A 58 -4.01 0.25 5.46
C ILE A 58 -4.82 1.37 4.80
N LYS A 59 -5.96 1.04 4.16
CA LYS A 59 -6.85 2.05 3.53
C LYS A 59 -7.29 3.13 4.51
N ARG A 60 -7.64 2.77 5.75
CA ARG A 60 -8.01 3.73 6.81
C ARG A 60 -6.85 4.66 7.19
N THR A 61 -5.65 4.09 7.37
CA THR A 61 -4.43 4.85 7.70
C THR A 61 -4.08 5.85 6.60
N MET A 62 -4.16 5.42 5.34
CA MET A 62 -3.92 6.27 4.19
C MET A 62 -4.96 7.40 4.12
N ARG A 63 -6.26 7.08 4.14
CA ARG A 63 -7.32 8.10 4.11
C ARG A 63 -7.22 9.11 5.26
N GLY A 64 -6.85 8.67 6.46
CA GLY A 64 -6.65 9.54 7.62
C GLY A 64 -5.51 10.54 7.46
N LYS A 65 -4.36 10.11 6.90
CA LYS A 65 -3.20 10.98 6.68
C LYS A 65 -3.36 11.96 5.51
N PHE A 66 -4.06 11.57 4.44
CA PHE A 66 -4.26 12.48 3.29
C PHE A 66 -5.38 13.49 3.51
N ARG A 67 -6.43 13.17 4.29
CA ARG A 67 -7.41 14.19 4.72
C ARG A 67 -6.77 15.35 5.49
N LEU A 68 -5.64 15.10 6.17
CA LEU A 68 -4.87 16.14 6.86
C LEU A 68 -4.02 17.01 5.91
N GLN A 69 -3.75 16.57 4.67
CA GLN A 69 -3.00 17.36 3.69
C GLN A 69 -3.89 18.27 2.84
N ASP A 70 -5.16 17.93 2.63
CA ASP A 70 -6.11 18.73 1.84
C ASP A 70 -6.74 19.92 2.64
N SER A 71 -6.36 20.14 3.89
CA SER A 71 -6.89 21.21 4.76
C SER A 71 -5.90 22.37 5.00
N LYS A 72 -5.09 22.73 4.01
CA LYS A 72 -4.20 23.89 4.12
C LYS A 72 -4.38 24.88 2.97
#